data_AF-W2KZF8-F1
#
_entry.id   AF-W2KZF8-F1
#
_cell.length_a   1.000
_cell.length_b   1.000
_cell.length_c   1.000
_cell.angle_alpha   90.00
_cell.angle_beta   90.00
_cell.angle_gamma   90.00
#
_symmetry.space_group_name_H-M   'P 1'
#
loop_
_entity.id
_entity.type
_entity.pdbx_description
1 polymer ?
#
loop_
_entity_poly.entity_id
_entity_poly.type
_entity_poly.pdbx_seq_one_letter_code
_entity_poly.pdbx_strand_id
1 'polypeptide(L)'
;MMIVVPLIIFIPYIEGFNFEYEIFKNLDLMYDPVSAATLVLENRLIFASSIFDFATKLIPQLSIFLSLVTVCELLSRSNVKVVPGTSMQSVAVKPKASSTDTENPAVVDKPAATSQNSSHFASLRAIRKWKHVVTIVLFVIWGTIILFLHGLAAQRAKHYEVVGCRAVTRPWFSNGKEPCSSLVYDCHARNTTSPDDSSFDKLDVVALATLAIAHCPELDMPRDFQRLENLMMLHLYNSTIVKWDAESSVSDTAHTRMLSVLVGKTQMTEFPEGLLQPLPASLLSVQFSETNLTKLPDDLYMRWHAMAMIAFEN
;
A
#
# COMPACT_ATOMS: atom_id res chain seq x y z
N MET A 1 -12.93 9.73 5.34
CA MET A 1 -12.00 8.57 5.33
C MET A 1 -10.65 8.88 4.67
N MET A 2 -10.57 9.65 3.56
CA MET A 2 -9.31 9.88 2.83
C MET A 2 -8.18 10.59 3.60
N ILE A 3 -8.50 11.48 4.53
CA ILE A 3 -7.49 12.13 5.40
C ILE A 3 -7.31 11.33 6.69
N VAL A 4 -8.38 10.69 7.15
CA VAL A 4 -8.41 9.97 8.43
C VAL A 4 -7.45 8.78 8.43
N VAL A 5 -7.45 7.96 7.38
CA VAL A 5 -6.57 6.77 7.33
C VAL A 5 -5.08 7.16 7.26
N PRO A 6 -4.64 8.06 6.35
CA PRO A 6 -3.27 8.53 6.36
C PRO A 6 -2.86 9.21 7.67
N LEU A 7 -3.74 10.00 8.30
CA LEU A 7 -3.43 10.60 9.60
C LEU A 7 -3.30 9.57 10.72
N ILE A 8 -4.17 8.56 10.77
CA ILE A 8 -4.09 7.46 11.75
C ILE A 8 -2.75 6.73 11.62
N ILE A 9 -2.29 6.52 10.39
CA ILE A 9 -1.00 5.87 10.13
C ILE A 9 0.17 6.82 10.44
N PHE A 10 0.11 8.09 10.04
CA PHE A 10 1.26 9.00 10.09
C PHE A 10 1.48 9.67 11.45
N ILE A 11 0.42 9.96 12.22
CA ILE A 11 0.51 10.64 13.52
C ILE A 11 1.41 9.86 14.52
N PRO A 12 1.25 8.53 14.71
CA PRO A 12 2.13 7.78 15.60
C PRO A 12 3.61 7.90 15.25
N TYR A 13 3.94 7.96 13.96
CA TYR A 13 5.32 8.12 13.51
C TYR A 13 5.87 9.51 13.80
N ILE A 14 5.09 10.58 13.61
CA ILE A 14 5.50 11.94 13.99
C ILE A 14 5.74 12.03 15.50
N GLU A 15 4.82 11.50 16.31
CA GLU A 15 4.93 11.55 17.77
C GLU A 15 6.14 10.75 18.28
N GLY A 16 6.43 9.63 17.61
CA GLY A 16 7.57 8.77 17.86
C GLY A 16 8.89 9.31 17.31
N PHE A 17 8.89 10.29 16.41
CA PHE A 17 10.10 10.86 15.82
C PHE A 17 10.68 11.99 16.69
N ASN A 18 12.00 12.01 16.83
CA ASN A 18 12.73 13.11 17.43
C ASN A 18 13.34 13.97 16.31
N PHE A 19 12.78 15.16 16.12
CA PHE A 19 13.22 16.10 15.08
C PHE A 19 14.57 16.77 15.38
N GLU A 20 15.00 16.81 16.64
CA GLU A 20 16.29 17.41 17.02
C GLU A 20 17.46 16.49 16.65
N TYR A 21 17.28 15.18 16.81
CA TYR A 21 18.29 14.17 16.52
C TYR A 21 18.03 13.39 15.23
N GLU A 22 16.96 13.71 14.50
CA GLU A 22 16.52 13.03 13.27
C GLU A 22 16.39 11.50 13.40
N ILE A 23 16.01 11.01 14.58
CA ILE A 23 15.87 9.58 14.88
C ILE A 23 14.52 9.27 15.53
N PHE A 24 14.04 8.03 15.39
CA PHE A 24 12.90 7.55 16.17
C PHE A 24 13.29 7.39 17.64
N LYS A 25 12.44 7.89 18.54
CA LYS A 25 12.60 7.75 20.01
C LYS A 25 12.65 6.30 20.44
N ASN A 26 11.88 5.45 19.76
CA ASN A 26 11.99 4.01 19.88
C ASN A 26 12.84 3.47 18.73
N LEU A 27 14.08 3.13 19.05
CA LEU A 27 15.04 2.54 18.12
C LEU A 27 14.57 1.17 17.60
N ASP A 28 13.79 0.42 18.39
CA ASP A 28 13.22 -0.86 17.98
C ASP A 28 12.34 -0.74 16.73
N LEU A 29 11.78 0.44 16.44
CA LEU A 29 10.99 0.64 15.23
C LEU A 29 11.80 0.39 13.94
N MET A 30 13.11 0.69 13.98
CA MET A 30 14.03 0.53 12.85
C MET A 30 14.83 -0.78 12.94
N TYR A 31 15.06 -1.31 14.16
CA TYR A 31 15.85 -2.52 14.38
C TYR A 31 15.02 -3.80 14.51
N ASP A 32 13.71 -3.71 14.80
CA ASP A 32 12.82 -4.86 14.73
C ASP A 32 12.39 -5.08 13.27
N PRO A 33 12.72 -6.24 12.66
CA PRO A 33 12.40 -6.53 11.26
C PRO A 33 10.91 -6.41 10.93
N VAL A 34 10.03 -6.64 11.91
CA VAL A 34 8.57 -6.60 11.74
C VAL A 34 8.07 -5.17 11.75
N SER A 35 8.51 -4.39 12.72
CA SER A 35 8.19 -2.96 12.85
C SER A 35 8.66 -2.18 11.63
N ALA A 36 9.88 -2.45 11.16
CA ALA A 36 10.41 -1.83 9.94
C ALA A 36 9.61 -2.23 8.69
N ALA A 37 9.30 -3.52 8.50
CA ALA A 37 8.47 -3.97 7.38
C ALA A 37 7.07 -3.35 7.41
N THR A 38 6.47 -3.25 8.60
CA THR A 38 5.16 -2.63 8.82
C THR A 38 5.19 -1.15 8.47
N LEU A 39 6.18 -0.41 8.99
CA LEU A 39 6.42 0.99 8.67
C LEU A 39 6.50 1.21 7.15
N VAL A 40 7.29 0.40 6.43
CA VAL A 40 7.43 0.52 4.97
C VAL A 40 6.11 0.25 4.26
N LEU A 41 5.41 -0.82 4.62
CA LEU A 41 4.15 -1.20 3.98
C LEU A 41 3.06 -0.15 4.22
N GLU A 42 2.99 0.41 5.43
CA GLU A 42 2.06 1.47 5.77
C GLU A 42 2.38 2.79 5.06
N ASN A 43 3.66 3.16 4.97
CA ASN A 43 4.08 4.33 4.20
C ASN A 43 3.75 4.20 2.72
N ARG A 44 3.82 2.99 2.14
CA ARG A 44 3.36 2.74 0.76
C ARG A 44 1.85 2.90 0.58
N LEU A 45 1.04 2.89 1.64
CA LEU A 45 -0.40 3.23 1.53
C LEU A 45 -0.59 4.74 1.40
N ILE A 46 0.29 5.54 2.00
CA ILE A 46 0.22 7.01 2.01
C ILE A 46 0.92 7.59 0.77
N PHE A 47 2.18 7.21 0.56
CA PHE A 47 3.06 7.77 -0.45
C PHE A 47 3.03 6.92 -1.71
N ALA A 48 3.05 7.58 -2.87
CA ALA A 48 3.07 6.87 -4.14
C ALA A 48 4.43 6.23 -4.37
N SER A 49 4.46 4.91 -4.55
CA SER A 49 5.72 4.20 -4.86
C SER A 49 6.01 4.11 -6.35
N SER A 50 5.04 4.50 -7.19
CA SER A 50 5.17 4.55 -8.65
C SER A 50 4.19 5.56 -9.26
N ILE A 51 4.38 5.91 -10.54
CA ILE A 51 3.46 6.80 -11.28
C ILE A 51 2.06 6.18 -11.41
N PHE A 52 2.00 4.86 -11.59
CA PHE A 52 0.72 4.15 -11.66
C PHE A 52 -0.01 4.20 -10.31
N ASP A 53 0.71 3.92 -9.23
CA ASP A 53 0.18 4.02 -7.86
C ASP A 53 -0.25 5.46 -7.51
N PHE A 54 0.52 6.45 -7.96
CA PHE A 54 0.13 7.86 -7.83
C PHE A 54 -1.19 8.16 -8.54
N ALA A 55 -1.33 7.73 -9.81
CA ALA A 55 -2.53 7.95 -10.58
C ALA A 55 -3.76 7.28 -9.95
N THR A 56 -3.63 6.03 -9.47
CA THR A 56 -4.74 5.33 -8.82
C THR A 56 -5.14 5.98 -7.49
N LYS A 57 -4.18 6.52 -6.73
CA LYS A 57 -4.45 7.29 -5.50
C LYS A 57 -5.14 8.64 -5.76
N LEU A 58 -4.94 9.26 -6.92
CA LEU A 58 -5.60 10.51 -7.30
C LEU A 58 -7.07 10.33 -7.73
N ILE A 59 -7.45 9.18 -8.29
CA ILE A 59 -8.80 8.96 -8.82
C ILE A 59 -9.90 9.20 -7.77
N PRO A 60 -9.83 8.63 -6.55
CA PRO A 60 -10.82 8.89 -5.51
C PRO A 60 -10.85 10.37 -5.07
N GLN A 61 -9.70 11.03 -5.05
CA GLN A 61 -9.57 12.44 -4.65
C GLN A 61 -10.32 13.35 -5.62
N LEU A 62 -10.06 13.19 -6.91
CA LEU A 62 -10.72 13.94 -7.97
C LEU A 62 -12.22 13.63 -8.02
N SER A 63 -12.61 12.37 -7.82
CA SER A 63 -14.03 11.98 -7.79
C SER A 63 -14.81 12.67 -6.66
N ILE A 64 -14.24 12.72 -5.46
CA ILE A 64 -14.87 13.39 -4.31
C ILE A 64 -14.92 14.89 -4.53
N PHE A 65 -13.84 15.50 -5.03
CA PHE A 65 -13.82 16.93 -5.35
C PHE A 65 -14.91 17.31 -6.36
N LEU A 66 -15.00 16.58 -7.48
CA LEU A 66 -16.04 16.82 -8.50
C LEU A 66 -17.45 16.62 -7.96
N SER A 67 -17.64 15.61 -7.09
CA SER A 67 -18.92 15.36 -6.43
C SER A 67 -19.31 16.52 -5.51
N LEU A 68 -18.36 17.04 -4.72
CA LEU A 68 -18.58 18.20 -3.85
C LEU A 68 -18.90 19.47 -4.65
N VAL A 69 -18.16 19.74 -5.73
CA VAL A 69 -18.45 20.86 -6.64
C VAL A 69 -19.87 20.76 -7.17
N THR A 70 -20.28 19.57 -7.63
CA THR A 70 -21.64 19.34 -8.11
C THR A 70 -22.70 19.59 -7.03
N VAL A 71 -22.45 19.14 -5.80
CA VAL A 71 -23.36 19.38 -4.66
C VAL A 71 -23.44 20.88 -4.32
N CYS A 72 -22.31 21.59 -4.30
CA CYS A 72 -22.26 23.03 -4.06
C CYS A 72 -23.04 23.81 -5.14
N GLU A 73 -22.91 23.44 -6.41
CA GLU A 73 -23.69 24.03 -7.50
C GLU A 73 -25.19 23.79 -7.35
N LEU A 74 -25.59 22.56 -6.99
CA LEU A 74 -26.99 22.21 -6.76
C LEU A 74 -27.59 22.98 -5.59
N LEU A 75 -26.84 23.11 -4.49
CA LEU A 75 -27.24 23.90 -3.32
C LEU A 75 -27.34 25.39 -3.66
N SER A 76 -26.37 25.94 -4.40
CA SER A 76 -26.36 27.35 -4.82
C SER A 76 -27.55 27.70 -5.72
N ARG A 77 -27.94 26.78 -6.61
CA ARG A 77 -29.15 26.93 -7.45
C ARG A 77 -30.46 26.72 -6.68
N SER A 78 -30.42 26.04 -5.53
CA SER A 78 -31.60 25.79 -4.69
C SER A 78 -31.98 26.96 -3.76
N ASN A 79 -31.25 28.08 -3.81
CA ASN A 79 -31.72 29.35 -3.24
C ASN A 79 -32.94 29.83 -4.03
N VAL A 80 -34.08 29.20 -3.75
CA VAL A 80 -35.41 29.61 -4.15
C VAL A 80 -35.60 31.02 -3.61
N LYS A 81 -35.72 31.98 -4.52
CA LYS A 81 -36.18 33.33 -4.22
C LYS A 81 -37.57 33.17 -3.59
N VAL A 82 -37.65 33.26 -2.25
CA VAL A 82 -38.93 33.38 -1.55
C VAL A 82 -39.49 34.72 -1.99
N VAL A 83 -40.40 34.69 -2.98
CA VAL A 83 -41.25 35.82 -3.28
C VAL A 83 -42.16 35.96 -2.05
N PRO A 84 -42.16 37.10 -1.33
CA PRO A 84 -43.09 37.29 -0.23
C PRO A 84 -44.49 37.21 -0.82
N GLY A 85 -45.27 36.23 -0.36
CA GLY A 85 -46.64 36.07 -0.80
C GLY A 85 -47.48 37.25 -0.34
N THR A 86 -48.10 37.95 -1.28
CA THR A 86 -49.26 38.79 -0.99
C THR A 86 -50.52 38.00 -1.34
N SER A 87 -51.31 37.77 -0.29
CA SER A 87 -52.74 37.47 -0.28
C SER A 87 -53.20 36.03 -0.61
N MET A 88 -53.91 35.49 0.37
CA MET A 88 -54.75 34.31 0.34
C MET A 88 -55.78 34.37 -0.80
N GLN A 89 -55.96 33.25 -1.51
CA GLN A 89 -57.28 32.72 -1.84
C GLN A 89 -57.15 31.27 -2.35
N SER A 90 -57.63 30.35 -1.52
CA SER A 90 -57.94 28.97 -1.89
C SER A 90 -59.17 28.93 -2.79
N VAL A 91 -59.10 28.29 -3.96
CA VAL A 91 -60.29 27.72 -4.59
C VAL A 91 -59.90 26.44 -5.33
N ALA A 92 -60.40 25.31 -4.83
CA ALA A 92 -60.49 24.06 -5.58
C ALA A 92 -61.79 24.06 -6.37
N VAL A 93 -61.79 23.70 -7.67
CA VAL A 93 -63.00 23.25 -8.37
C VAL A 93 -62.68 22.11 -9.34
N LYS A 94 -63.47 21.05 -9.19
CA LYS A 94 -63.52 19.78 -9.92
C LYS A 94 -64.36 19.96 -11.21
N PRO A 95 -64.06 19.32 -12.36
CA PRO A 95 -64.87 19.50 -13.56
C PRO A 95 -66.12 18.60 -13.55
N LYS A 96 -67.26 19.14 -13.99
CA LYS A 96 -68.51 18.42 -14.24
C LYS A 96 -68.84 18.44 -15.74
N ALA A 97 -69.24 17.28 -16.26
CA ALA A 97 -69.53 17.03 -17.67
C ALA A 97 -71.02 17.21 -18.03
N SER A 98 -71.29 17.18 -19.35
CA SER A 98 -72.58 17.04 -20.08
C SER A 98 -73.30 18.37 -20.40
N SER A 99 -73.89 18.65 -21.58
CA SER A 99 -73.92 18.06 -22.95
C SER A 99 -74.80 18.96 -23.87
N THR A 100 -74.56 18.93 -25.19
CA THR A 100 -75.49 19.18 -26.37
C THR A 100 -76.18 20.56 -26.50
N ASP A 101 -76.50 21.18 -27.65
CA ASP A 101 -76.35 21.06 -29.13
C ASP A 101 -77.01 22.39 -29.65
N THR A 102 -76.50 23.25 -30.54
CA THR A 102 -76.63 23.26 -32.02
C THR A 102 -76.38 24.70 -32.52
N GLU A 103 -75.88 24.82 -33.75
CA GLU A 103 -76.02 25.94 -34.72
C GLU A 103 -74.78 26.82 -35.03
N ASN A 104 -74.34 26.70 -36.30
CA ASN A 104 -73.26 27.40 -37.04
C ASN A 104 -73.85 28.60 -37.83
N PRO A 105 -73.12 29.44 -38.62
CA PRO A 105 -71.68 29.46 -38.93
C PRO A 105 -71.01 30.88 -38.90
N ALA A 106 -69.66 30.94 -38.76
CA ALA A 106 -68.75 31.70 -39.65
C ALA A 106 -67.29 31.71 -39.14
N VAL A 107 -66.46 30.85 -39.74
CA VAL A 107 -65.13 31.13 -40.36
C VAL A 107 -64.03 31.86 -39.54
N VAL A 108 -62.99 31.06 -39.20
CA VAL A 108 -61.51 31.35 -39.18
C VAL A 108 -60.98 32.22 -38.02
N ASP A 109 -60.00 31.84 -37.19
CA ASP A 109 -58.73 31.10 -37.37
C ASP A 109 -58.39 30.15 -36.18
N LYS A 110 -57.70 29.04 -36.49
CA LYS A 110 -57.16 28.07 -35.51
C LYS A 110 -55.90 28.63 -34.81
N PRO A 111 -55.71 28.41 -33.49
CA PRO A 111 -54.38 28.27 -32.91
C PRO A 111 -54.08 26.79 -32.67
N ALA A 112 -53.12 26.23 -33.40
CA ALA A 112 -52.46 24.98 -33.04
C ALA A 112 -51.41 25.27 -31.96
N ALA A 113 -51.78 25.20 -30.68
CA ALA A 113 -50.84 25.10 -29.58
C ALA A 113 -50.52 23.61 -29.34
N THR A 114 -49.56 23.08 -30.10
CA THR A 114 -49.06 21.72 -29.91
C THR A 114 -48.32 21.62 -28.58
N SER A 115 -48.87 20.85 -27.64
CA SER A 115 -48.18 20.43 -26.42
C SER A 115 -47.04 19.46 -26.78
N GLN A 116 -45.79 19.93 -26.86
CA GLN A 116 -44.64 19.08 -27.19
C GLN A 116 -43.59 18.94 -26.07
N ASN A 117 -43.80 19.53 -24.89
CA ASN A 117 -42.76 19.55 -23.83
C ASN A 117 -42.84 18.44 -22.77
N SER A 118 -43.79 17.49 -22.82
CA SER A 118 -43.91 16.43 -21.81
C SER A 118 -43.06 15.18 -22.10
N SER A 119 -42.84 14.84 -23.38
CA SER A 119 -42.10 13.64 -23.80
C SER A 119 -40.59 13.77 -23.57
N HIS A 120 -40.03 14.98 -23.75
CA HIS A 120 -38.60 15.24 -23.57
C HIS A 120 -38.16 15.11 -22.10
N PHE A 121 -38.99 15.57 -21.16
CA PHE A 121 -38.73 15.44 -19.71
C PHE A 121 -38.96 14.02 -19.16
N ALA A 122 -39.83 13.22 -19.78
CA ALA A 122 -40.01 11.82 -19.42
C ALA A 122 -38.85 10.95 -19.93
N SER A 123 -38.40 11.18 -21.17
CA SER A 123 -37.23 10.55 -21.78
C SER A 123 -35.94 10.82 -20.99
N LEU A 124 -35.68 12.08 -20.63
CA LEU A 124 -34.51 12.44 -19.82
C LEU A 124 -34.54 11.80 -18.41
N ARG A 125 -35.71 11.62 -17.80
CA ARG A 125 -35.87 10.92 -16.52
C ARG A 125 -35.67 9.41 -16.65
N ALA A 126 -36.15 8.80 -17.73
CA ALA A 126 -35.94 7.37 -17.99
C ALA A 126 -34.47 7.05 -18.27
N ILE A 127 -33.79 7.87 -19.10
CA ILE A 127 -32.36 7.74 -19.39
C ILE A 127 -31.51 7.94 -18.12
N ARG A 128 -31.87 8.90 -17.26
CA ARG A 128 -31.19 9.11 -15.97
C ARG A 128 -31.39 7.94 -15.02
N LYS A 129 -32.60 7.38 -14.92
CA LYS A 129 -32.88 6.18 -14.12
C LYS A 129 -32.09 4.97 -14.63
N TRP A 130 -32.00 4.76 -15.94
CA TRP A 130 -31.23 3.66 -16.53
C TRP A 130 -29.73 3.80 -16.26
N LYS A 131 -29.16 5.02 -16.38
CA LYS A 131 -27.78 5.30 -15.99
C LYS A 131 -27.50 4.97 -14.53
N HIS A 132 -28.38 5.38 -13.60
CA HIS A 132 -28.22 5.06 -12.19
C HIS A 132 -28.28 3.55 -11.90
N VAL A 133 -29.20 2.83 -12.55
CA VAL A 133 -29.28 1.36 -12.42
C VAL A 133 -28.00 0.69 -12.93
N VAL A 134 -27.49 1.11 -14.10
CA VAL A 134 -26.22 0.59 -14.64
C VAL A 134 -25.07 0.87 -13.69
N THR A 135 -24.96 2.09 -13.15
CA THR A 135 -23.91 2.44 -12.17
C THR A 135 -24.00 1.57 -10.91
N ILE A 136 -25.18 1.40 -10.33
CA ILE A 136 -25.38 0.56 -9.13
C ILE A 136 -24.97 -0.89 -9.43
N VAL A 137 -25.41 -1.45 -10.56
CA VAL A 137 -25.05 -2.82 -10.96
C VAL A 137 -23.53 -2.97 -11.10
N LEU A 138 -22.84 -2.01 -11.72
CA LEU A 138 -21.39 -2.03 -11.84
C LEU A 138 -20.69 -1.99 -10.46
N PHE A 139 -21.16 -1.15 -9.54
CA PHE A 139 -20.61 -1.11 -8.18
C PHE A 139 -20.83 -2.41 -7.41
N VAL A 140 -22.01 -3.02 -7.53
CA VAL A 140 -22.32 -4.31 -6.88
C VAL A 140 -21.46 -5.43 -7.45
N ILE A 141 -21.30 -5.49 -8.78
CA ILE A 141 -20.43 -6.47 -9.45
C ILE A 141 -18.98 -6.27 -8.97
N TRP A 142 -18.48 -5.03 -8.99
CA TRP A 142 -17.12 -4.73 -8.55
C TRP A 142 -16.88 -5.10 -7.08
N GLY A 143 -17.80 -4.74 -6.18
CA GLY A 143 -17.75 -5.12 -4.77
C GLY A 143 -17.75 -6.64 -4.57
N THR A 144 -18.54 -7.37 -5.36
CA THR A 144 -18.57 -8.84 -5.33
C THR A 144 -17.24 -9.44 -5.80
N ILE A 145 -16.65 -8.90 -6.86
CA ILE A 145 -15.32 -9.32 -7.35
C ILE A 145 -14.26 -9.10 -6.28
N ILE A 146 -14.20 -7.90 -5.68
CA ILE A 146 -13.25 -7.60 -4.60
C ILE A 146 -13.44 -8.54 -3.41
N LEU A 147 -14.68 -8.75 -2.97
CA LEU A 147 -14.98 -9.66 -1.86
C LEU A 147 -14.52 -11.09 -2.15
N PHE A 148 -14.75 -11.56 -3.38
CA PHE A 148 -14.30 -12.87 -3.82
C PHE A 148 -12.77 -12.98 -3.83
N LEU A 149 -12.06 -11.98 -4.38
CA LEU A 149 -10.60 -11.94 -4.38
C LEU A 149 -10.02 -11.93 -2.96
N HIS A 150 -10.58 -11.12 -2.05
CA HIS A 150 -10.18 -11.13 -0.65
C HIS A 150 -10.45 -12.47 0.03
N GLY A 151 -11.62 -13.07 -0.22
CA GLY A 151 -11.98 -14.37 0.32
C GLY A 151 -10.98 -15.46 -0.11
N LEU A 152 -10.63 -15.50 -1.40
CA LEU A 152 -9.60 -16.40 -1.93
C LEU A 152 -8.24 -16.16 -1.30
N ALA A 153 -7.80 -14.90 -1.19
CA ALA A 153 -6.52 -14.56 -0.59
C ALA A 153 -6.48 -14.97 0.90
N ALA A 154 -7.55 -14.71 1.65
CA ALA A 154 -7.66 -15.09 3.04
C ALA A 154 -7.70 -16.62 3.23
N GLN A 155 -8.35 -17.34 2.32
CA GLN A 155 -8.37 -18.80 2.34
C GLN A 155 -6.98 -19.39 2.08
N ARG A 156 -6.26 -18.91 1.05
CA ARG A 156 -4.87 -19.35 0.77
C ARG A 156 -3.96 -19.09 1.96
N ALA A 157 -4.09 -17.93 2.60
CA ALA A 157 -3.28 -17.55 3.74
C ALA A 157 -3.40 -18.49 4.95
N LYS A 158 -4.49 -19.25 5.08
CA LYS A 158 -4.64 -20.27 6.14
C LYS A 158 -3.75 -21.49 5.92
N HIS A 159 -3.27 -21.72 4.70
CA HIS A 159 -2.49 -22.89 4.33
C HIS A 159 -0.98 -22.59 4.21
N TYR A 160 -0.56 -21.33 4.34
CA TYR A 160 0.85 -20.98 4.34
C TYR A 160 1.45 -21.22 5.73
N GLU A 161 2.43 -22.12 5.81
CA GLU A 161 3.23 -22.37 7.01
C GLU A 161 4.69 -22.03 6.74
N VAL A 162 5.00 -20.73 6.72
CA VAL A 162 6.39 -20.26 6.63
C VAL A 162 6.94 -20.15 8.05
N VAL A 163 7.75 -21.12 8.46
CA VAL A 163 8.42 -21.11 9.77
C VAL A 163 9.24 -19.82 9.93
N GLY A 164 8.98 -19.07 10.99
CA GLY A 164 9.69 -17.82 11.28
C GLY A 164 9.21 -16.61 10.48
N CYS A 165 8.14 -16.72 9.67
CA CYS A 165 7.50 -15.55 9.09
C CYS A 165 6.82 -14.73 10.18
N ARG A 166 7.20 -13.45 10.29
CA ARG A 166 6.67 -12.51 11.28
C ARG A 166 5.67 -11.53 10.69
N ALA A 167 5.66 -11.34 9.38
CA ALA A 167 4.70 -10.51 8.68
C ALA A 167 4.22 -11.20 7.40
N VAL A 168 3.05 -11.84 7.46
CA VAL A 168 2.43 -12.52 6.32
C VAL A 168 1.61 -11.52 5.51
N THR A 169 1.80 -11.48 4.19
CA THR A 169 0.95 -10.67 3.30
C THR A 169 -0.12 -11.53 2.63
N ARG A 170 -1.18 -10.90 2.09
CA ARG A 170 -2.32 -11.61 1.48
C ARG A 170 -2.62 -11.06 0.09
N PRO A 171 -1.75 -11.34 -0.90
CA PRO A 171 -1.96 -10.84 -2.25
C PRO A 171 -3.21 -11.48 -2.87
N TRP A 172 -4.01 -10.68 -3.58
CA TRP A 172 -5.18 -11.19 -4.32
C TRP A 172 -4.77 -12.19 -5.40
N PHE A 173 -3.65 -11.92 -6.07
CA PHE A 173 -3.06 -12.76 -7.10
C PHE A 173 -1.81 -13.45 -6.53
N SER A 174 -1.81 -14.78 -6.53
CA SER A 174 -0.66 -15.57 -6.05
C SER A 174 0.16 -16.04 -7.24
N ASN A 175 1.48 -16.00 -7.10
CA ASN A 175 2.45 -16.61 -8.01
C ASN A 175 2.75 -18.09 -7.63
N GLY A 176 1.99 -18.67 -6.69
CA GLY A 176 2.22 -20.03 -6.17
C GLY A 176 3.32 -20.11 -5.10
N LYS A 177 3.96 -19.00 -4.73
CA LYS A 177 4.92 -18.90 -3.63
C LYS A 177 4.27 -18.35 -2.36
N GLU A 178 4.95 -18.54 -1.23
CA GLU A 178 4.46 -18.17 0.10
C GLU A 178 4.83 -16.70 0.41
N PRO A 179 3.84 -15.80 0.61
CA PRO A 179 4.10 -14.37 0.66
C PRO A 179 4.39 -13.88 2.10
N CYS A 180 5.68 -13.77 2.44
CA CYS A 180 6.15 -13.24 3.72
C CYS A 180 7.00 -11.98 3.53
N SER A 181 6.66 -10.89 4.22
CA SER A 181 7.41 -9.62 4.15
C SER A 181 8.51 -9.48 5.19
N SER A 182 8.46 -10.24 6.27
CA SER A 182 9.52 -10.27 7.29
C SER A 182 9.77 -11.70 7.75
N LEU A 183 10.95 -12.22 7.44
CA LEU A 183 11.34 -13.60 7.75
C LEU A 183 12.48 -13.62 8.77
N VAL A 184 12.32 -14.44 9.81
CA VAL A 184 13.39 -14.85 10.71
C VAL A 184 13.75 -16.31 10.41
N TYR A 185 14.91 -16.52 9.78
CA TYR A 185 15.50 -17.84 9.62
C TYR A 185 16.29 -18.18 10.90
N ASP A 186 15.66 -18.95 11.78
CA ASP A 186 16.28 -19.44 13.01
C ASP A 186 16.77 -20.88 12.80
N CYS A 187 18.08 -21.07 12.77
CA CYS A 187 18.73 -22.37 12.57
C CYS A 187 18.39 -23.36 13.69
N HIS A 188 18.29 -22.91 14.95
CA HIS A 188 17.91 -23.75 16.08
C HIS A 188 16.46 -24.22 15.95
N ALA A 189 15.53 -23.33 15.58
CA ALA A 189 14.13 -23.69 15.37
C ALA A 189 13.92 -24.63 14.17
N ARG A 190 14.82 -24.57 13.18
CA ARG A 190 14.77 -25.39 11.96
C ARG A 190 15.61 -26.66 12.04
N ASN A 191 16.35 -26.85 13.13
CA ASN A 191 17.30 -27.94 13.32
C ASN A 191 18.34 -28.02 12.18
N THR A 192 18.85 -26.87 11.75
CA THR A 192 19.91 -26.70 10.75
C THR A 192 21.08 -25.92 11.36
N THR A 193 22.24 -25.92 10.70
CA THR A 193 23.41 -25.13 11.13
C THR A 193 23.58 -23.83 10.34
N SER A 194 23.06 -23.80 9.11
CA SER A 194 23.05 -22.67 8.20
C SER A 194 21.85 -22.77 7.24
N PRO A 195 21.33 -21.66 6.68
CA PRO A 195 20.55 -21.72 5.45
C PRO A 195 21.37 -22.27 4.27
N ASP A 196 20.71 -23.00 3.39
CA ASP A 196 21.24 -23.52 2.13
C ASP A 196 20.64 -22.78 0.92
N ASP A 197 21.11 -23.08 -0.29
CA ASP A 197 20.62 -22.45 -1.52
C ASP A 197 19.15 -22.76 -1.85
N SER A 198 18.50 -23.70 -1.14
CA SER A 198 17.09 -24.03 -1.32
C SER A 198 16.18 -23.41 -0.24
N SER A 199 16.78 -22.80 0.78
CA SER A 199 16.10 -22.37 2.01
C SER A 199 15.04 -21.30 1.78
N PHE A 200 15.13 -20.58 0.66
CA PHE A 200 14.19 -19.52 0.27
C PHE A 200 13.32 -19.88 -0.95
N ASP A 201 13.40 -21.11 -1.48
CA ASP A 201 12.71 -21.46 -2.73
C ASP A 201 11.19 -21.42 -2.66
N LYS A 202 10.61 -21.67 -1.48
CA LYS A 202 9.15 -21.62 -1.29
C LYS A 202 8.63 -20.18 -1.15
N LEU A 203 9.53 -19.25 -0.82
CA LEU A 203 9.19 -17.88 -0.50
C LEU A 203 8.90 -17.07 -1.75
N ASP A 204 7.93 -16.17 -1.64
CA ASP A 204 7.76 -15.09 -2.61
C ASP A 204 8.80 -14.01 -2.34
N VAL A 205 9.94 -14.09 -3.02
CA VAL A 205 11.07 -13.16 -2.85
C VAL A 205 10.72 -11.70 -3.16
N VAL A 206 9.64 -11.47 -3.92
CA VAL A 206 9.14 -10.11 -4.20
C VAL A 206 8.46 -9.50 -2.98
N ALA A 207 7.85 -10.34 -2.13
CA ALA A 207 7.17 -9.89 -0.92
C ALA A 207 8.17 -9.61 0.22
N LEU A 208 9.33 -10.28 0.24
CA LEU A 208 10.30 -10.21 1.31
C LEU A 208 10.99 -8.83 1.38
N ALA A 209 10.80 -8.14 2.50
CA ALA A 209 11.41 -6.84 2.77
C ALA A 209 12.49 -6.91 3.86
N THR A 210 12.34 -7.79 4.86
CA THR A 210 13.34 -7.96 5.92
C THR A 210 13.69 -9.44 6.14
N LEU A 211 14.98 -9.73 6.29
CA LEU A 211 15.52 -11.06 6.56
C LEU A 211 16.41 -10.99 7.78
N ALA A 212 16.07 -11.78 8.80
CA ALA A 212 16.97 -12.05 9.92
C ALA A 212 17.44 -13.49 9.86
N ILE A 213 18.75 -13.72 9.96
CA ILE A 213 19.34 -15.06 10.12
C ILE A 213 19.89 -15.13 11.54
N ALA A 214 19.39 -16.08 12.32
CA ALA A 214 19.66 -16.16 13.74
C ALA A 214 20.03 -17.57 14.20
N HIS A 215 20.84 -17.63 15.26
CA HIS A 215 21.20 -18.87 15.94
C HIS A 215 21.87 -19.92 15.03
N CYS A 216 22.62 -19.47 14.02
CA CYS A 216 23.31 -20.32 13.07
C CYS A 216 24.78 -20.52 13.49
N PRO A 217 25.17 -21.70 14.01
CA PRO A 217 26.51 -21.95 14.52
C PRO A 217 27.58 -22.08 13.43
N GLU A 218 27.19 -22.30 12.18
CA GLU A 218 28.12 -22.45 11.04
C GLU A 218 27.57 -21.71 9.82
N LEU A 219 27.26 -20.41 9.97
CA LEU A 219 26.64 -19.61 8.92
C LEU A 219 27.56 -19.49 7.70
N ASP A 220 27.13 -20.15 6.61
CA ASP A 220 27.58 -19.94 5.23
C ASP A 220 26.46 -19.17 4.52
N MET A 221 26.73 -17.93 4.12
CA MET A 221 25.73 -17.09 3.46
C MET A 221 25.37 -17.72 2.10
N PRO A 222 24.10 -18.10 1.86
CA PRO A 222 23.73 -18.82 0.65
C PRO A 222 23.82 -17.91 -0.58
N ARG A 223 24.15 -18.49 -1.73
CA ARG A 223 24.18 -17.75 -3.01
C ARG A 223 22.81 -17.27 -3.43
N ASP A 224 21.79 -18.02 -3.01
CA ASP A 224 20.38 -17.69 -3.24
C ASP A 224 19.98 -16.36 -2.58
N PHE A 225 20.81 -15.80 -1.68
CA PHE A 225 20.69 -14.42 -1.19
C PHE A 225 20.58 -13.40 -2.32
N GLN A 226 21.30 -13.58 -3.43
CA GLN A 226 21.28 -12.66 -4.59
C GLN A 226 19.89 -12.55 -5.25
N ARG A 227 18.97 -13.50 -5.02
CA ARG A 227 17.60 -13.45 -5.57
C ARG A 227 16.66 -12.55 -4.77
N LEU A 228 17.09 -12.05 -3.62
CA LEU A 228 16.27 -11.27 -2.69
C LEU A 228 16.26 -9.78 -3.06
N GLU A 229 15.81 -9.47 -4.28
CA GLU A 229 15.97 -8.14 -4.88
C GLU A 229 15.24 -7.00 -4.15
N ASN A 230 14.16 -7.32 -3.44
CA ASN A 230 13.36 -6.34 -2.70
C ASN A 230 13.74 -6.22 -1.22
N LEU A 231 14.81 -6.91 -0.80
CA LEU A 231 15.28 -6.89 0.56
C LEU A 231 15.78 -5.49 0.93
N MET A 232 15.31 -5.00 2.07
CA MET A 232 15.61 -3.67 2.61
C MET A 232 16.48 -3.75 3.86
N MET A 233 16.38 -4.84 4.62
CA MET A 233 17.17 -5.04 5.83
C MET A 233 17.64 -6.48 5.94
N LEU A 234 18.93 -6.63 6.26
CA LEU A 234 19.55 -7.91 6.59
C LEU A 234 20.08 -7.86 8.02
N HIS A 235 19.55 -8.70 8.90
CA HIS A 235 20.04 -8.84 10.27
C HIS A 235 20.68 -10.21 10.47
N LEU A 236 21.92 -10.24 10.94
CA LEU A 236 22.58 -11.44 11.43
C LEU A 236 22.66 -11.34 12.95
N TYR A 237 22.15 -12.33 13.66
CA TYR A 237 22.11 -12.30 15.13
C TYR A 237 22.55 -13.61 15.76
N ASN A 238 23.39 -13.53 16.79
CA ASN A 238 23.78 -14.67 17.62
C ASN A 238 24.19 -15.89 16.78
N SER A 239 25.08 -15.66 15.81
CA SER A 239 25.51 -16.65 14.82
C SER A 239 27.04 -16.66 14.72
N THR A 240 27.60 -17.66 14.04
CA THR A 240 29.03 -17.69 13.71
C THR A 240 29.17 -17.73 12.21
N ILE A 241 29.65 -16.64 11.61
CA ILE A 241 29.92 -16.55 10.18
C ILE A 241 31.18 -17.37 9.89
N VAL A 242 30.99 -18.48 9.18
CA VAL A 242 32.07 -19.31 8.63
C VAL A 242 32.44 -18.82 7.24
N LYS A 243 31.43 -18.42 6.45
CA LYS A 243 31.64 -17.94 5.07
C LYS A 243 30.60 -16.90 4.69
N TRP A 244 31.08 -15.77 4.17
CA TRP A 244 30.26 -14.73 3.54
C TRP A 244 31.12 -14.06 2.47
N ASP A 245 31.07 -14.65 1.28
CA ASP A 245 31.96 -14.36 0.16
C ASP A 245 31.38 -13.33 -0.81
N ALA A 246 32.14 -13.00 -1.85
CA ALA A 246 31.69 -12.11 -2.92
C ALA A 246 30.44 -12.60 -3.67
N GLU A 247 30.26 -13.92 -3.82
CA GLU A 247 29.12 -14.52 -4.54
C GLU A 247 27.79 -14.35 -3.79
N SER A 248 27.86 -14.26 -2.46
CA SER A 248 26.75 -14.03 -1.54
C SER A 248 26.76 -12.61 -0.94
N SER A 249 27.42 -11.68 -1.62
CA SER A 249 27.56 -10.29 -1.17
C SER A 249 26.27 -9.48 -1.16
N VAL A 250 26.26 -8.41 -0.36
CA VAL A 250 25.28 -7.34 -0.51
C VAL A 250 25.62 -6.53 -1.76
N SER A 251 25.23 -7.04 -2.93
CA SER A 251 25.56 -6.43 -4.23
C SER A 251 24.66 -5.24 -4.58
N ASP A 252 25.28 -4.21 -5.17
CA ASP A 252 24.65 -3.07 -5.83
C ASP A 252 23.63 -3.42 -6.93
N THR A 253 23.84 -4.53 -7.63
CA THR A 253 22.95 -4.97 -8.73
C THR A 253 21.77 -5.79 -8.23
N ALA A 254 21.99 -6.68 -7.27
CA ALA A 254 20.95 -7.55 -6.73
C ALA A 254 20.08 -6.82 -5.69
N HIS A 255 20.69 -6.10 -4.75
CA HIS A 255 20.01 -5.57 -3.56
C HIS A 255 19.75 -4.07 -3.66
N THR A 256 19.20 -3.60 -4.79
CA THR A 256 18.99 -2.17 -5.08
C THR A 256 18.12 -1.43 -4.04
N ARG A 257 17.37 -2.15 -3.20
CA ARG A 257 16.53 -1.59 -2.12
C ARG A 257 17.11 -1.74 -0.72
N MET A 258 18.30 -2.32 -0.56
CA MET A 258 18.92 -2.52 0.74
C MET A 258 19.19 -1.18 1.41
N LEU A 259 18.68 -1.00 2.63
CA LEU A 259 18.85 0.22 3.42
C LEU A 259 19.79 0.02 4.61
N SER A 260 19.79 -1.19 5.20
CA SER A 260 20.56 -1.47 6.41
C SER A 260 21.04 -2.91 6.51
N VAL A 261 22.25 -3.08 7.03
CA VAL A 261 22.79 -4.37 7.46
C VAL A 261 23.19 -4.27 8.93
N LEU A 262 22.68 -5.18 9.75
CA LEU A 262 23.02 -5.27 11.17
C LEU A 262 23.63 -6.64 11.46
N VAL A 263 24.77 -6.66 12.13
CA VAL A 263 25.46 -7.86 12.57
C VAL A 263 25.64 -7.79 14.09
N GLY A 264 24.81 -8.52 14.84
CA GLY A 264 24.73 -8.48 16.29
C GLY A 264 25.16 -9.79 16.95
N LYS A 265 25.92 -9.75 18.05
CA LYS A 265 26.32 -10.96 18.82
C LYS A 265 26.90 -12.07 17.95
N THR A 266 27.60 -11.70 16.88
CA THR A 266 28.01 -12.63 15.83
C THR A 266 29.52 -12.79 15.86
N GLN A 267 29.98 -14.04 15.76
CA GLN A 267 31.39 -14.38 15.68
C GLN A 267 31.82 -14.52 14.22
N MET A 268 33.03 -14.08 13.89
CA MET A 268 33.64 -14.18 12.57
C MET A 268 35.17 -14.21 12.68
N THR A 269 35.84 -14.91 11.78
CA THR A 269 37.32 -14.96 11.75
C THR A 269 37.92 -13.70 11.17
N GLU A 270 37.24 -13.11 10.19
CA GLU A 270 37.66 -11.93 9.47
C GLU A 270 36.45 -11.08 9.10
N PHE A 271 36.71 -9.87 8.62
CA PHE A 271 35.66 -8.99 8.14
C PHE A 271 34.97 -9.61 6.90
N PRO A 272 33.64 -9.68 6.83
CA PRO A 272 32.94 -10.38 5.75
C PRO A 272 33.24 -9.79 4.36
N GLU A 273 33.74 -10.64 3.45
CA GLU A 273 34.02 -10.24 2.06
C GLU A 273 32.74 -9.81 1.33
N GLY A 274 31.59 -10.40 1.69
CA GLY A 274 30.28 -10.03 1.18
C GLY A 274 29.86 -8.58 1.45
N LEU A 275 30.57 -7.85 2.32
CA LEU A 275 30.38 -6.43 2.59
C LEU A 275 31.50 -5.54 2.04
N LEU A 276 32.46 -6.13 1.31
CA LEU A 276 33.55 -5.41 0.65
C LEU A 276 33.31 -5.19 -0.85
N GLN A 277 32.34 -5.88 -1.43
CA GLN A 277 31.93 -5.67 -2.82
C GLN A 277 31.27 -4.30 -3.02
N PRO A 278 31.11 -3.82 -4.27
CA PRO A 278 30.32 -2.62 -4.54
C PRO A 278 28.92 -2.74 -3.93
N LEU A 279 28.62 -1.83 -3.01
CA LEU A 279 27.38 -1.84 -2.24
C LEU A 279 26.29 -1.00 -2.94
N PRO A 280 25.00 -1.32 -2.72
CA PRO A 280 23.89 -0.52 -3.23
C PRO A 280 23.97 0.94 -2.80
N ALA A 281 23.69 1.87 -3.72
CA ALA A 281 23.61 3.30 -3.40
C ALA A 281 22.51 3.63 -2.37
N SER A 282 21.55 2.74 -2.18
CA SER A 282 20.48 2.83 -1.18
C SER A 282 20.92 2.41 0.22
N LEU A 283 22.07 1.75 0.39
CA LEU A 283 22.53 1.28 1.69
C LEU A 283 23.02 2.46 2.54
N LEU A 284 22.24 2.82 3.55
CA LEU A 284 22.49 3.99 4.40
C LEU A 284 23.22 3.64 5.70
N SER A 285 23.09 2.41 6.17
CA SER A 285 23.59 2.02 7.48
C SER A 285 24.20 0.62 7.50
N VAL A 286 25.38 0.50 8.11
CA VAL A 286 25.94 -0.80 8.51
C VAL A 286 26.38 -0.73 9.96
N GLN A 287 25.94 -1.71 10.76
CA GLN A 287 26.23 -1.77 12.19
C GLN A 287 26.72 -3.15 12.60
N PHE A 288 27.79 -3.16 13.40
CA PHE A 288 28.28 -4.32 14.11
C PHE A 288 28.16 -4.05 15.61
N SER A 289 27.48 -4.93 16.34
CA SER A 289 27.26 -4.77 17.78
C SER A 289 27.54 -6.09 18.52
N GLU A 290 28.30 -6.01 19.61
CA GLU A 290 28.73 -7.15 20.43
C GLU A 290 29.39 -8.27 19.59
N THR A 291 30.29 -7.89 18.67
CA THR A 291 31.00 -8.85 17.79
C THR A 291 32.43 -9.12 18.24
N ASN A 292 33.07 -10.14 17.69
CA ASN A 292 34.48 -10.43 17.96
C ASN A 292 35.46 -9.74 16.99
N LEU A 293 34.99 -8.75 16.20
CA LEU A 293 35.84 -8.01 15.27
C LEU A 293 36.91 -7.21 16.03
N THR A 294 38.16 -7.41 15.66
CA THR A 294 39.32 -6.72 16.25
C THR A 294 40.03 -5.78 15.28
N LYS A 295 39.79 -5.95 13.97
CA LYS A 295 40.38 -5.13 12.91
C LYS A 295 39.37 -4.88 11.79
N LEU A 296 39.38 -3.65 11.26
CA LEU A 296 38.64 -3.27 10.05
C LEU A 296 39.59 -3.21 8.85
N PRO A 297 39.10 -3.44 7.62
CA PRO A 297 39.87 -3.25 6.40
C PRO A 297 40.37 -1.80 6.26
N ASP A 298 41.62 -1.63 5.83
CA ASP A 298 42.27 -0.31 5.75
C ASP A 298 41.61 0.60 4.69
N ASP A 299 40.94 0.02 3.70
CA ASP A 299 40.24 0.70 2.60
C ASP A 299 38.72 0.81 2.82
N LEU A 300 38.20 0.42 3.99
CA LEU A 300 36.77 0.41 4.29
C LEU A 300 36.13 1.79 4.08
N TYR A 301 36.84 2.85 4.48
CA TYR A 301 36.38 4.23 4.33
C TYR A 301 36.19 4.64 2.86
N MET A 302 36.95 4.05 1.93
CA MET A 302 36.77 4.30 0.50
C MET A 302 35.55 3.57 -0.03
N ARG A 303 35.24 2.39 0.51
CA ARG A 303 34.11 1.56 0.07
C ARG A 303 32.78 2.07 0.62
N TRP A 304 32.78 2.53 1.87
CA TRP A 304 31.56 2.90 2.61
C TRP A 304 31.34 4.42 2.72
N HIS A 305 32.05 5.21 1.92
CA HIS A 305 32.05 6.69 2.00
C HIS A 305 30.68 7.35 1.85
N ALA A 306 29.70 6.69 1.23
CA ALA A 306 28.36 7.23 0.98
C ALA A 306 27.35 6.93 2.10
N MET A 307 27.72 6.12 3.10
CA MET A 307 26.79 5.72 4.16
C MET A 307 26.51 6.86 5.14
N ALA A 308 25.25 6.95 5.58
CA ALA A 308 24.83 7.94 6.58
C ALA A 308 25.25 7.54 8.01
N MET A 309 25.26 6.23 8.31
CA MET A 309 25.59 5.71 9.63
C MET A 309 26.48 4.48 9.53
N ILE A 310 27.60 4.50 10.25
CA ILE A 310 28.48 3.33 10.44
C ILE A 310 28.72 3.21 11.93
N ALA A 311 28.46 2.04 12.51
CA ALA A 311 28.61 1.81 13.94
C ALA A 311 29.32 0.48 14.23
N PHE A 312 30.28 0.53 15.16
CA PHE A 312 30.99 -0.63 15.69
C PHE A 312 30.95 -0.53 17.21
N GLU A 313 30.23 -1.44 17.85
CA GLU A 313 30.04 -1.52 19.29
C GLU A 313 30.50 -2.92 19.74
N ASN A 314 31.34 -2.98 20.76
CA ASN A 314 31.82 -4.22 21.36
C ASN A 314 31.28 -4.37 22.78
#